data_AF-A0A4T0X529-F1
#
_entry.id   AF-A0A4T0X529-F1
#
_cell.length_a   1.000
_cell.length_b   1.000
_cell.length_c   1.000
_cell.angle_alpha   90.00
_cell.angle_beta   90.00
_cell.angle_gamma   90.00
#
_symmetry.space_group_name_H-M   'P 1'
#
loop_
_entity.id
_entity.type
_entity.pdbx_description
1 polymer ?
#
loop_
_entity_poly.entity_id
_entity_poly.type
_entity_poly.pdbx_seq_one_letter_code
_entity_poly.pdbx_strand_id
1 'polypeptide(L)'
;METKDIKKIRNERFNKTHDDWGLVSRGENKLKSFNERRKLEKQLKQRVTAYIVGDDNERDSILMGYRKLREGVLSNGDKTEYIRIYLDSAHFAVNFGEQKDYLPILWALYSEKIDYVTSALALHLTFIEEEYERSFQIVNSADVEKIIQSWVCGNIFKTYWLLKKLPDYGNIRETAITIVEDNIRKGIIAYRGKEVELYLSKQFLQWEE
;
A
#
# COMPACT_ATOMS: atom_id res chain seq x y z
N MET A 1 17.30 -13.24 -27.30
CA MET A 1 16.61 -14.46 -26.80
C MET A 1 16.52 -14.35 -25.28
N GLU A 2 15.49 -13.72 -24.75
CA GLU A 2 15.26 -13.57 -23.30
C GLU A 2 13.74 -13.50 -23.08
N THR A 3 13.05 -14.63 -22.88
CA THR A 3 11.59 -14.58 -22.70
C THR A 3 10.96 -15.73 -21.90
N LYS A 4 11.68 -16.81 -21.59
CA LYS A 4 11.08 -17.96 -20.87
C LYS A 4 11.36 -17.95 -19.36
N ASP A 5 12.54 -17.52 -18.94
CA ASP A 5 12.94 -17.64 -17.53
C ASP A 5 12.31 -16.58 -16.62
N ILE A 6 12.11 -15.35 -17.10
CA ILE A 6 11.45 -14.29 -16.30
C ILE A 6 9.98 -14.65 -16.03
N LYS A 7 9.27 -15.18 -17.03
CA LYS A 7 7.85 -15.57 -16.89
C LYS A 7 7.68 -16.74 -15.91
N LYS A 8 8.63 -17.68 -15.93
CA LYS A 8 8.67 -18.82 -15.01
C LYS A 8 8.98 -18.39 -13.58
N ILE A 9 10.00 -17.55 -13.38
CA ILE A 9 10.38 -17.00 -12.06
C ILE A 9 9.23 -16.16 -11.47
N ARG A 10 8.53 -15.38 -12.30
CA ARG A 10 7.38 -14.56 -11.87
C ARG A 10 6.21 -15.42 -11.40
N ASN A 11 5.89 -16.49 -12.12
CA ASN A 11 4.82 -17.43 -11.76
C ASN A 11 5.19 -18.30 -10.53
N GLU A 12 6.44 -18.73 -10.40
CA GLU A 12 6.89 -19.57 -9.28
C GLU A 12 6.93 -18.80 -7.96
N ARG A 13 7.31 -17.52 -7.97
CA ARG A 13 7.22 -16.66 -6.78
C ARG A 13 5.78 -16.33 -6.40
N PHE A 14 4.88 -16.23 -7.37
CA PHE A 14 3.46 -15.98 -7.12
C PHE A 14 2.77 -17.19 -6.46
N ASN A 15 3.13 -18.41 -6.87
CA ASN A 15 2.46 -19.64 -6.40
C ASN A 15 2.97 -20.15 -5.05
N LYS A 16 4.23 -19.89 -4.66
CA LYS A 16 4.80 -20.49 -3.44
C LYS A 16 4.42 -19.82 -2.12
N THR A 17 3.74 -18.66 -2.15
CA THR A 17 3.41 -17.89 -0.93
C THR A 17 1.92 -17.51 -0.81
N HIS A 18 1.05 -17.87 -1.76
CA HIS A 18 -0.27 -17.22 -1.89
C HIS A 18 -1.49 -18.15 -2.10
N ASP A 19 -1.40 -19.44 -1.77
CA ASP A 19 -2.58 -20.33 -1.85
C ASP A 19 -3.76 -19.86 -0.98
N ASP A 20 -3.53 -19.00 0.03
CA ASP A 20 -4.57 -18.44 0.91
C ASP A 20 -5.22 -17.13 0.43
N TRP A 21 -4.70 -16.46 -0.60
CA TRP A 21 -5.11 -15.07 -0.93
C TRP A 21 -6.02 -14.93 -2.16
N GLY A 22 -6.61 -16.03 -2.65
CA GLY A 22 -7.74 -15.97 -3.60
C GLY A 22 -7.48 -15.28 -4.94
N LEU A 23 -6.23 -15.18 -5.39
CA LEU A 23 -5.80 -14.33 -6.51
C LEU A 23 -6.10 -14.88 -7.92
N VAL A 24 -6.61 -16.11 -8.06
CA VAL A 24 -6.78 -16.73 -9.39
C VAL A 24 -8.22 -17.17 -9.62
N SER A 25 -8.93 -16.45 -10.49
CA SER A 25 -10.18 -16.97 -11.07
C SER A 25 -9.87 -18.09 -12.06
N ARG A 26 -10.68 -19.15 -12.03
CA ARG A 26 -10.57 -20.35 -12.88
C ARG A 26 -10.86 -20.02 -14.36
N GLY A 27 -9.89 -19.41 -15.03
CA GLY A 27 -9.61 -19.62 -16.46
C GLY A 27 -10.51 -18.99 -17.54
N GLU A 28 -11.79 -18.74 -17.32
CA GLU A 28 -12.70 -18.66 -18.49
C GLU A 28 -12.90 -17.27 -19.14
N ASN A 29 -12.55 -16.15 -18.48
CA ASN A 29 -12.85 -14.79 -18.99
C ASN A 29 -11.64 -13.81 -19.04
N LYS A 30 -10.44 -14.32 -19.34
CA LYS A 30 -9.23 -13.47 -19.44
C LYS A 30 -9.25 -12.59 -20.69
N LEU A 31 -8.83 -11.33 -20.55
CA LEU A 31 -8.71 -10.37 -21.66
C LEU A 31 -7.53 -10.75 -22.56
N LYS A 32 -7.82 -11.28 -23.75
CA LYS A 32 -6.80 -11.86 -24.63
C LYS A 32 -6.09 -10.78 -25.44
N SER A 33 -6.81 -9.78 -25.94
CA SER A 33 -6.25 -8.76 -26.81
C SER A 33 -5.83 -7.49 -26.08
N PHE A 34 -4.84 -6.80 -26.62
CA PHE A 34 -4.41 -5.47 -26.15
C PHE A 34 -5.55 -4.43 -26.21
N ASN A 35 -6.37 -4.46 -27.26
CA ASN A 35 -7.47 -3.51 -27.44
C ASN A 35 -8.55 -3.66 -26.36
N GLU A 36 -8.91 -4.90 -25.98
CA GLU A 36 -9.85 -5.15 -24.89
C GLU A 36 -9.31 -4.64 -23.55
N ARG A 37 -8.02 -4.90 -23.25
CA ARG A 37 -7.37 -4.40 -22.04
C ARG A 37 -7.33 -2.88 -22.01
N ARG A 38 -6.92 -2.24 -23.10
CA ARG A 38 -6.87 -0.77 -23.20
C ARG A 38 -8.25 -0.13 -23.07
N LYS A 39 -9.29 -0.75 -23.64
CA LYS A 39 -10.67 -0.28 -23.49
C LYS A 39 -11.13 -0.33 -22.04
N LEU A 40 -10.92 -1.47 -21.36
CA LEU A 40 -11.28 -1.61 -19.95
C LEU A 40 -10.45 -0.68 -19.06
N GLU A 41 -9.14 -0.55 -19.30
CA GLU A 41 -8.26 0.39 -18.59
C GLU A 41 -8.80 1.82 -18.66
N LYS A 42 -9.20 2.28 -19.86
CA LYS A 42 -9.79 3.61 -20.03
C LYS A 42 -11.10 3.77 -19.25
N GLN A 43 -11.96 2.76 -19.28
CA GLN A 43 -13.22 2.77 -18.54
C GLN A 43 -12.97 2.83 -17.02
N LEU A 44 -12.05 2.02 -16.51
CA LEU A 44 -11.73 2.02 -15.08
C LEU A 44 -11.12 3.34 -14.64
N LYS A 45 -10.25 3.97 -15.44
CA LYS A 45 -9.71 5.30 -15.11
C LYS A 45 -10.81 6.34 -14.94
N GLN A 46 -11.81 6.34 -15.82
CA GLN A 46 -12.97 7.23 -15.70
C GLN A 46 -13.77 6.94 -14.42
N ARG A 47 -13.99 5.67 -14.10
CA ARG A 47 -14.71 5.25 -12.88
C ARG A 47 -13.95 5.61 -11.62
N VAL A 48 -12.63 5.45 -11.60
CA VAL A 48 -11.77 5.90 -10.49
C VAL A 48 -11.87 7.41 -10.28
N THR A 49 -11.84 8.21 -11.34
CA THR A 49 -12.01 9.66 -11.24
C THR A 49 -13.39 10.06 -10.73
N ALA A 50 -14.43 9.28 -11.08
CA ALA A 50 -15.80 9.51 -10.65
C ALA A 50 -16.14 8.84 -9.30
N TYR A 51 -15.20 8.12 -8.69
CA TYR A 51 -15.46 7.32 -7.50
C TYR A 51 -15.75 8.23 -6.29
N ILE A 52 -16.83 7.92 -5.59
CA ILE A 52 -17.26 8.62 -4.38
C ILE A 52 -16.95 7.70 -3.19
N VAL A 53 -16.20 8.22 -2.21
CA VAL A 53 -15.85 7.51 -0.98
C VAL A 53 -17.12 7.05 -0.27
N GLY A 54 -17.20 5.75 0.03
CA GLY A 54 -18.34 5.12 0.69
C GLY A 54 -19.29 4.36 -0.24
N ASP A 55 -19.11 4.43 -1.56
CA ASP A 55 -19.81 3.53 -2.48
C ASP A 55 -19.10 2.18 -2.59
N ASP A 56 -19.45 1.25 -1.71
CA ASP A 56 -18.84 -0.09 -1.67
C ASP A 56 -19.08 -0.91 -2.95
N ASN A 57 -20.25 -0.74 -3.59
CA ASN A 57 -20.57 -1.46 -4.82
C ASN A 57 -19.66 -1.02 -5.97
N GLU A 58 -19.47 0.30 -6.11
CA GLU A 58 -18.60 0.85 -7.13
C GLU A 58 -17.13 0.51 -6.84
N ARG A 59 -16.71 0.58 -5.56
CA ARG A 59 -15.37 0.15 -5.14
C ARG A 59 -15.08 -1.28 -5.59
N ASP A 60 -15.93 -2.22 -5.20
CA ASP A 60 -15.73 -3.65 -5.47
C ASP A 60 -15.74 -3.92 -6.97
N SER A 61 -16.60 -3.21 -7.72
CA SER A 61 -16.66 -3.30 -9.17
C SER A 61 -15.38 -2.77 -9.85
N ILE A 62 -14.79 -1.68 -9.36
CA ILE A 62 -13.51 -1.17 -9.83
C ILE A 62 -12.37 -2.15 -9.49
N LEU A 63 -12.31 -2.65 -8.25
CA LEU A 63 -11.30 -3.62 -7.82
C LEU A 63 -11.35 -4.90 -8.67
N MET A 64 -12.55 -5.40 -8.95
CA MET A 64 -12.77 -6.55 -9.83
C MET A 64 -12.36 -6.25 -11.27
N GLY A 65 -12.65 -5.04 -11.76
CA GLY A 65 -12.18 -4.59 -13.07
C GLY A 65 -10.66 -4.60 -13.19
N TYR A 66 -9.97 -4.04 -12.20
CA TYR A 66 -8.50 -4.09 -12.16
C TYR A 66 -7.97 -5.51 -12.01
N ARG A 67 -8.62 -6.38 -11.23
CA ARG A 67 -8.27 -7.80 -11.16
C ARG A 67 -8.29 -8.45 -12.55
N LYS A 68 -9.36 -8.21 -13.33
CA LYS A 68 -9.47 -8.71 -14.70
C LYS A 68 -8.37 -8.18 -15.62
N LEU A 69 -7.98 -6.90 -15.47
CA LEU A 69 -6.84 -6.34 -16.20
C LEU A 69 -5.52 -7.01 -15.82
N ARG A 70 -5.25 -7.15 -14.52
CA ARG A 70 -4.03 -7.79 -13.98
C ARG A 70 -3.88 -9.22 -14.51
N GLU A 71 -4.96 -10.02 -14.49
CA GLU A 71 -4.96 -11.38 -15.06
C GLU A 71 -4.69 -11.39 -16.58
N GLY A 72 -5.22 -10.38 -17.31
CA GLY A 72 -4.99 -10.19 -18.74
C GLY A 72 -3.52 -9.89 -19.07
N VAL A 73 -2.90 -8.94 -18.37
CA VAL A 73 -1.50 -8.57 -18.62
C VAL A 73 -0.50 -9.62 -18.15
N LEU A 74 -0.79 -10.36 -17.08
CA LEU A 74 0.04 -11.50 -16.68
C LEU A 74 0.13 -12.57 -17.78
N SER A 75 -0.98 -12.78 -18.50
CA SER A 75 -1.06 -13.79 -19.54
C SER A 75 -0.35 -13.35 -20.82
N ASN A 76 -0.67 -12.12 -21.29
CA ASN A 76 -0.39 -11.66 -22.66
C ASN A 76 0.09 -10.21 -22.76
N GLY A 77 0.41 -9.54 -21.65
CA GLY A 77 0.88 -8.15 -21.63
C GLY A 77 2.40 -8.05 -21.74
N ASP A 78 2.88 -6.89 -22.17
CA ASP A 78 4.30 -6.54 -22.08
C ASP A 78 4.65 -5.97 -20.68
N LYS A 79 5.95 -5.75 -20.43
CA LYS A 79 6.43 -5.24 -19.13
C LYS A 79 5.86 -3.85 -18.79
N THR A 80 5.74 -2.97 -19.79
CA THR A 80 5.25 -1.61 -19.61
C THR A 80 3.76 -1.60 -19.27
N GLU A 81 2.98 -2.41 -19.98
CA GLU A 81 1.55 -2.63 -19.74
C GLU A 81 1.32 -3.22 -18.34
N TYR A 82 2.13 -4.21 -17.95
CA TYR A 82 2.10 -4.81 -16.62
C TYR A 82 2.33 -3.76 -15.52
N ILE A 83 3.45 -3.01 -15.59
CA ILE A 83 3.81 -2.05 -14.55
C ILE A 83 2.72 -0.99 -14.40
N ARG A 84 2.26 -0.42 -15.53
CA ARG A 84 1.22 0.61 -15.53
C ARG A 84 -0.07 0.11 -14.88
N ILE A 85 -0.59 -1.03 -15.32
CA ILE A 85 -1.85 -1.58 -14.80
C ILE A 85 -1.75 -1.97 -13.33
N TYR A 86 -0.64 -2.59 -12.92
CA TYR A 86 -0.45 -2.95 -11.52
C TYR A 86 -0.30 -1.72 -10.64
N LEU A 87 0.40 -0.67 -11.10
CA LEU A 87 0.59 0.55 -10.33
C LEU A 87 -0.73 1.33 -10.18
N ASP A 88 -1.48 1.51 -11.27
CA ASP A 88 -2.81 2.13 -11.24
C ASP A 88 -3.74 1.36 -10.29
N SER A 89 -3.69 0.02 -10.35
CA SER A 89 -4.45 -0.84 -9.47
C SER A 89 -4.00 -0.75 -8.01
N ALA A 90 -2.69 -0.63 -7.74
CA ALA A 90 -2.16 -0.50 -6.39
C ALA A 90 -2.61 0.83 -5.77
N HIS A 91 -2.51 1.94 -6.52
CA HIS A 91 -2.98 3.24 -6.06
C HIS A 91 -4.45 3.20 -5.64
N PHE A 92 -5.33 2.61 -6.47
CA PHE A 92 -6.75 2.52 -6.09
C PHE A 92 -6.96 1.61 -4.86
N ALA A 93 -6.36 0.43 -4.84
CA ALA A 93 -6.54 -0.53 -3.75
C ALA A 93 -5.96 -0.03 -2.42
N VAL A 94 -4.84 0.70 -2.43
CA VAL A 94 -4.26 1.31 -1.22
C VAL A 94 -5.15 2.43 -0.67
N ASN A 95 -5.84 3.18 -1.53
CA ASN A 95 -6.71 4.28 -1.10
C ASN A 95 -8.11 3.82 -0.67
N PHE A 96 -8.64 2.75 -1.26
CA PHE A 96 -10.05 2.39 -1.07
C PHE A 96 -10.30 0.93 -0.76
N GLY A 97 -9.34 0.04 -1.01
CA GLY A 97 -9.45 -1.38 -0.72
C GLY A 97 -9.00 -1.74 0.69
N GLU A 98 -9.16 -3.02 1.01
CA GLU A 98 -8.65 -3.62 2.22
C GLU A 98 -7.22 -4.13 2.02
N GLN A 99 -6.56 -4.52 3.11
CA GLN A 99 -5.22 -5.11 3.08
C GLN A 99 -5.08 -6.26 2.07
N LYS A 100 -6.07 -7.15 2.02
CA LYS A 100 -6.11 -8.29 1.10
C LYS A 100 -6.12 -7.88 -0.38
N ASP A 101 -6.58 -6.66 -0.68
CA ASP A 101 -6.70 -6.16 -2.05
C ASP A 101 -5.39 -5.57 -2.55
N TYR A 102 -4.66 -4.82 -1.71
CA TYR A 102 -3.45 -4.11 -2.13
C TYR A 102 -2.15 -4.87 -1.86
N LEU A 103 -2.06 -5.63 -0.76
CA LEU A 103 -0.79 -6.21 -0.32
C LEU A 103 -0.17 -7.16 -1.35
N PRO A 104 -0.93 -8.07 -2.00
CA PRO A 104 -0.38 -8.91 -3.06
C PRO A 104 0.08 -8.11 -4.28
N ILE A 105 -0.55 -6.97 -4.57
CA ILE A 105 -0.20 -6.12 -5.71
C ILE A 105 1.14 -5.42 -5.44
N LEU A 106 1.33 -4.91 -4.22
CA LEU A 106 2.60 -4.29 -3.80
C LEU A 106 3.75 -5.30 -3.86
N TRP A 107 3.56 -6.53 -3.36
CA TRP A 107 4.56 -7.59 -3.47
C TRP A 107 4.87 -7.96 -4.92
N ALA A 108 3.86 -8.02 -5.79
CA ALA A 108 4.03 -8.31 -7.21
C ALA A 108 4.81 -7.21 -7.96
N LEU A 109 4.78 -5.98 -7.45
CA LEU A 109 5.55 -4.84 -7.98
C LEU A 109 6.89 -4.62 -7.29
N TYR A 110 7.12 -5.19 -6.10
CA TYR A 110 8.33 -4.95 -5.31
C TYR A 110 9.63 -5.23 -6.08
N SER A 111 9.66 -6.26 -6.92
CA SER A 111 10.83 -6.58 -7.74
C SER A 111 11.17 -5.52 -8.78
N GLU A 112 10.22 -4.67 -9.15
CA GLU A 112 10.44 -3.56 -10.08
C GLU A 112 11.06 -2.33 -9.38
N LYS A 113 11.23 -2.38 -8.04
CA LYS A 113 11.90 -1.34 -7.24
C LYS A 113 11.36 0.07 -7.48
N ILE A 114 10.04 0.17 -7.63
CA ILE A 114 9.33 1.45 -7.77
C ILE A 114 9.23 2.09 -6.37
N ASP A 115 9.76 3.30 -6.21
CA ASP A 115 9.88 4.00 -4.91
C ASP A 115 8.57 4.08 -4.12
N TYR A 116 7.46 4.38 -4.81
CA TYR A 116 6.15 4.40 -4.18
C TYR A 116 5.78 3.03 -3.57
N VAL A 117 6.02 1.95 -4.31
CA VAL A 117 5.65 0.58 -3.92
C VAL A 117 6.47 0.10 -2.75
N THR A 118 7.78 0.28 -2.81
CA THR A 118 8.72 -0.09 -1.75
C THR A 118 8.45 0.69 -0.47
N SER A 119 8.17 1.98 -0.58
CA SER A 119 7.81 2.84 0.55
C SER A 119 6.47 2.46 1.18
N ALA A 120 5.42 2.27 0.37
CA ALA A 120 4.12 1.82 0.84
C ALA A 120 4.21 0.48 1.57
N LEU A 121 4.98 -0.47 1.00
CA LEU A 121 5.18 -1.78 1.59
C LEU A 121 5.99 -1.71 2.90
N ALA A 122 7.03 -0.87 2.97
CA ALA A 122 7.81 -0.69 4.19
C ALA A 122 6.98 -0.06 5.32
N LEU A 123 6.13 0.92 5.00
CA LEU A 123 5.19 1.51 5.96
C LEU A 123 4.17 0.47 6.45
N HIS A 124 3.60 -0.32 5.54
CA HIS A 124 2.67 -1.39 5.88
C HIS A 124 3.32 -2.40 6.84
N LEU A 125 4.52 -2.91 6.51
CA LEU A 125 5.23 -3.85 7.36
C LEU A 125 5.56 -3.26 8.74
N THR A 126 5.86 -1.96 8.81
CA THR A 126 6.25 -1.32 10.07
C THR A 126 5.07 -1.11 11.01
N PHE A 127 3.96 -0.57 10.51
CA PHE A 127 2.86 -0.12 11.35
C PHE A 127 1.72 -1.14 11.47
N ILE A 128 1.50 -1.98 10.46
CA ILE A 128 0.37 -2.90 10.42
C ILE A 128 0.82 -4.31 10.83
N GLU A 129 1.91 -4.81 10.23
CA GLU A 129 2.42 -6.17 10.51
C GLU A 129 3.48 -6.21 11.62
N GLU A 130 4.02 -5.05 12.01
CA GLU A 130 5.13 -4.93 12.98
C GLU A 130 6.40 -5.74 12.61
N GLU A 131 6.63 -6.03 11.34
CA GLU A 131 7.81 -6.73 10.80
C GLU A 131 8.99 -5.76 10.57
N TYR A 132 9.55 -5.20 11.64
CA TYR A 132 10.56 -4.13 11.57
C TYR A 132 11.84 -4.51 10.82
N GLU A 133 12.39 -5.70 11.05
CA GLU A 133 13.60 -6.14 10.35
C GLU A 133 13.38 -6.19 8.84
N ARG A 134 12.22 -6.71 8.43
CA ARG A 134 11.85 -6.81 7.02
C ARG A 134 11.58 -5.45 6.41
N SER A 135 10.94 -4.53 7.15
CA SER A 135 10.71 -3.16 6.66
C SER A 135 12.03 -2.43 6.37
N PHE A 136 13.04 -2.58 7.23
CA PHE A 136 14.39 -2.05 6.99
C PHE A 136 15.11 -2.70 5.80
N GLN A 137 14.89 -3.98 5.53
CA GLN A 137 15.50 -4.65 4.38
C GLN A 137 14.93 -4.17 3.04
N ILE A 138 13.68 -3.70 3.03
CA ILE A 138 12.99 -3.35 1.78
C ILE A 138 12.87 -1.86 1.53
N VAL A 139 12.99 -1.02 2.57
CA VAL A 139 12.89 0.44 2.45
C VAL A 139 13.98 0.97 1.53
N ASN A 140 13.61 1.90 0.66
CA ASN A 140 14.54 2.56 -0.26
C ASN A 140 14.44 4.09 -0.23
N SER A 141 13.52 4.63 0.56
CA SER A 141 13.34 6.07 0.76
C SER A 141 13.94 6.48 2.10
N ALA A 142 14.86 7.44 2.08
CA ALA A 142 15.49 7.97 3.29
C ALA A 142 14.48 8.58 4.27
N ASP A 143 13.39 9.16 3.76
CA ASP A 143 12.35 9.76 4.60
C ASP A 143 11.51 8.68 5.29
N VAL A 144 11.18 7.60 4.57
CA VAL A 144 10.49 6.44 5.15
C VAL A 144 11.39 5.73 6.15
N GLU A 145 12.67 5.56 5.85
CA GLU A 145 13.64 4.94 6.76
C GLU A 145 13.73 5.72 8.08
N LYS A 146 13.82 7.06 8.03
CA LYS A 146 13.81 7.90 9.24
C LYS A 146 12.54 7.72 10.08
N ILE A 147 11.39 7.49 9.44
CA ILE A 147 10.12 7.23 10.13
C ILE A 147 10.17 5.90 10.86
N ILE A 148 10.63 4.84 10.18
CA ILE A 148 10.78 3.51 10.78
C ILE A 148 11.76 3.56 11.96
N GLN A 149 12.92 4.20 11.80
CA GLN A 149 13.89 4.38 12.88
C GLN A 149 13.30 5.15 14.07
N SER A 150 12.58 6.25 13.80
CA SER A 150 11.93 7.03 14.84
C SER A 150 10.90 6.20 15.61
N TRP A 151 10.13 5.38 14.91
CA TRP A 151 9.13 4.48 15.49
C TRP A 151 9.77 3.41 16.37
N VAL A 152 10.75 2.68 15.84
CA VAL A 152 11.43 1.58 16.56
C VAL A 152 12.19 2.09 17.79
N CYS A 153 12.75 3.30 17.74
CA CYS A 153 13.40 3.93 18.88
C CYS A 153 12.41 4.53 19.90
N GLY A 154 11.09 4.37 19.72
CA GLY A 154 10.07 4.87 20.63
C GLY A 154 9.88 6.40 20.61
N ASN A 155 10.34 7.09 19.57
CA ASN A 155 10.16 8.54 19.42
C ASN A 155 8.83 8.86 18.72
N ILE A 156 7.73 8.61 19.44
CA ILE A 156 6.36 8.62 18.91
C ILE A 156 5.98 9.98 18.31
N PHE A 157 6.34 11.09 18.97
CA PHE A 157 6.03 12.45 18.47
C PHE A 157 6.78 12.79 17.19
N LYS A 158 8.06 12.41 17.08
CA LYS A 158 8.83 12.60 15.85
C LYS A 158 8.27 11.74 14.73
N THR A 159 7.87 10.50 15.01
CA THR A 159 7.23 9.61 14.03
C THR A 159 5.95 10.23 13.50
N TYR A 160 5.08 10.75 14.37
CA TYR A 160 3.85 11.45 13.98
C TYR A 160 4.11 12.60 13.01
N TRP A 161 5.04 13.50 13.37
CA TRP A 161 5.39 14.65 12.55
C TRP A 161 5.97 14.27 11.19
N LEU A 162 6.84 13.25 11.15
CA LEU A 162 7.41 12.77 9.91
C LEU A 162 6.35 12.11 9.01
N LEU A 163 5.43 11.32 9.57
CA LEU A 163 4.30 10.75 8.82
C LEU A 163 3.41 11.83 8.21
N LYS A 164 3.10 12.90 8.95
CA LYS A 164 2.29 14.01 8.43
C LYS A 164 2.95 14.71 7.24
N LYS A 165 4.29 14.76 7.18
CA LYS A 165 5.06 15.37 6.09
C LYS A 165 5.30 14.45 4.89
N LEU A 166 5.05 13.14 5.00
CA LEU A 166 5.18 12.25 3.85
C LEU A 166 4.17 12.59 2.75
N PRO A 167 4.53 12.34 1.48
CA PRO A 167 3.55 12.24 0.40
C PRO A 167 2.43 11.28 0.75
N ASP A 168 1.30 11.42 0.06
CA ASP A 168 0.15 10.56 0.32
C ASP A 168 0.41 9.11 -0.15
N TYR A 169 0.35 8.18 0.80
CA TYR A 169 0.40 6.73 0.57
C TYR A 169 -0.98 6.09 0.83
N GLY A 170 -2.05 6.88 0.69
CA GLY A 170 -3.43 6.46 0.93
C GLY A 170 -3.64 5.94 2.35
N ASN A 171 -4.47 4.90 2.46
CA ASN A 171 -4.88 4.37 3.77
C ASN A 171 -3.71 3.82 4.58
N ILE A 172 -2.59 3.45 3.97
CA ILE A 172 -1.41 2.98 4.71
C ILE A 172 -0.84 4.12 5.57
N ARG A 173 -0.70 5.33 5.00
CA ARG A 173 -0.21 6.49 5.76
C ARG A 173 -1.21 6.90 6.83
N GLU A 174 -2.50 6.99 6.49
CA GLU A 174 -3.53 7.38 7.45
C GLU A 174 -3.65 6.36 8.60
N THR A 175 -3.58 5.07 8.30
CA THR A 175 -3.56 4.00 9.31
C THR A 175 -2.34 4.11 10.22
N ALA A 176 -1.15 4.33 9.65
CA ALA A 176 0.06 4.56 10.45
C ALA A 176 -0.08 5.78 11.37
N ILE A 177 -0.67 6.87 10.89
CA ILE A 177 -0.96 8.07 11.70
C ILE A 177 -1.91 7.72 12.84
N THR A 178 -3.02 7.02 12.58
CA THR A 178 -3.98 6.60 13.62
C THR A 178 -3.33 5.75 14.69
N ILE A 179 -2.49 4.77 14.30
CA ILE A 179 -1.75 3.91 15.24
C ILE A 179 -0.83 4.75 16.13
N VAL A 180 -0.12 5.72 15.55
CA VAL A 180 0.76 6.61 16.31
C VAL A 180 -0.04 7.51 17.26
N GLU A 181 -1.15 8.10 16.80
CA GLU A 181 -2.05 8.93 17.63
C GLU A 181 -2.61 8.13 18.82
N ASP A 182 -3.03 6.89 18.61
CA ASP A 182 -3.53 6.02 19.68
C ASP A 182 -2.45 5.67 20.70
N ASN A 183 -1.20 5.48 20.26
CA ASN A 183 -0.07 5.30 21.16
C ASN A 183 0.24 6.57 21.97
N ILE A 184 0.14 7.76 21.37
CA ILE A 184 0.23 9.04 22.10
C ILE A 184 -0.87 9.12 23.17
N ARG A 185 -2.12 8.80 22.81
CA ARG A 185 -3.26 8.82 23.75
C ARG A 185 -3.07 7.85 24.90
N LYS A 186 -2.67 6.60 24.61
CA LYS A 186 -2.37 5.59 25.64
C LYS A 186 -1.25 6.05 26.57
N GLY A 187 -0.19 6.63 26.02
CA GLY A 187 0.86 7.29 26.79
C GLY A 187 0.27 8.34 27.73
N ILE A 188 -0.45 9.33 27.20
CA ILE A 188 -1.08 10.41 27.98
C ILE A 188 -1.99 9.85 29.09
N ILE A 189 -2.79 8.82 28.82
CA ILE A 189 -3.66 8.18 29.83
C ILE A 189 -2.84 7.52 30.93
N ALA A 190 -1.78 6.76 30.58
CA ALA A 190 -0.87 6.17 31.55
C ALA A 190 -0.14 7.25 32.37
N TYR A 191 0.17 8.40 31.77
CA TYR A 191 0.78 9.56 32.45
C TYR A 191 -0.21 10.31 33.35
N ARG A 192 -1.49 10.46 33.00
CA ARG A 192 -2.50 11.09 33.88
C ARG A 192 -2.79 10.30 35.16
N GLY A 193 -2.40 9.02 35.21
CA GLY A 193 -2.39 8.22 36.44
C GLY A 193 -1.22 8.51 37.41
N LYS A 194 -0.23 9.32 37.00
CA LYS A 194 0.90 9.77 37.82
C LYS A 194 1.21 11.26 37.53
N GLU A 195 0.77 12.14 38.43
CA GLU A 195 0.88 13.62 38.43
C GLU A 195 2.09 14.22 37.68
N VAL A 196 1.91 14.67 36.42
CA VAL A 196 2.71 15.74 35.79
C VAL A 196 1.84 16.50 34.79
N GLU A 197 0.96 17.38 35.27
CA GLU A 197 -0.08 18.02 34.47
C GLU A 197 0.38 19.24 33.63
N LEU A 198 1.66 19.63 33.64
CA LEU A 198 2.04 20.98 33.20
C LEU A 198 2.93 21.12 31.95
N TYR A 199 3.39 20.03 31.32
CA TYR A 199 4.30 20.15 30.17
C TYR A 199 3.64 19.92 28.80
N LEU A 200 2.63 19.05 28.73
CA LEU A 200 2.05 18.61 27.44
C LEU A 200 1.05 19.60 26.85
N SER A 201 0.34 20.40 27.65
CA SER A 201 -0.59 21.41 27.13
C SER A 201 0.13 22.62 26.52
N LYS A 202 1.30 23.01 27.05
CA LYS A 202 2.04 24.17 26.53
C LYS A 202 2.79 23.88 25.23
N GLN A 203 3.33 22.68 25.02
CA GLN A 203 3.98 22.36 23.73
C GLN A 203 2.98 22.02 22.63
N PHE A 204 1.84 21.37 22.91
CA PHE A 204 0.84 21.13 21.88
C PHE A 204 0.23 22.44 21.35
N LEU A 205 0.01 23.44 22.20
CA LEU A 205 -0.56 24.73 21.81
C LEU A 205 0.46 25.72 21.21
N GLN A 206 1.76 25.51 21.40
CA GLN A 206 2.81 26.37 20.83
C GLN A 206 3.31 25.93 19.44
N TRP A 207 2.88 24.76 18.94
CA TRP A 207 3.31 24.23 17.65
C TRP A 207 2.24 24.35 16.55
N GLU A 208 1.10 24.97 16.88
CA GLU A 208 0.04 25.36 15.92
C GLU A 208 0.16 26.81 15.43
N GLU A 209 1.23 27.54 15.81
CA GLU A 209 1.63 28.83 15.22
C GLU A 209 2.88 28.67 14.35
#